data_AF-A0A5M8PBU7-F1
#
_entry.id   AF-A0A5M8PBU7-F1
#
_cell.length_a   1.000
_cell.length_b   1.000
_cell.length_c   1.000
_cell.angle_alpha   90.00
_cell.angle_beta   90.00
_cell.angle_gamma   90.00
#
_symmetry.space_group_name_H-M   'P 1'
#
loop_
_entity.id
_entity.type
_entity.pdbx_description
1 polymer ?
#
loop_
_entity_poly.entity_id
_entity_poly.type
_entity_poly.pdbx_seq_one_letter_code
_entity_poly.pdbx_strand_id
1 'polypeptide(L)' 'MISDDELYRLAIFLGSLAMLLIVLYHFLEINAKDDGKLNATPAQKLGAKPMTPGQVKG' A
#
# COMPACT_ATOMS: atom_id res chain seq x y z
N MET A 1 -27.41 -19.61 13.91
CA MET A 1 -26.02 -20.07 13.74
C MET A 1 -25.84 -20.25 12.26
N ILE A 2 -24.94 -19.51 11.62
CA ILE A 2 -24.63 -19.73 10.21
C ILE A 2 -24.07 -21.14 10.07
N SER A 3 -24.55 -21.93 9.11
CA SER A 3 -24.09 -23.31 8.95
C SER A 3 -22.66 -23.32 8.40
N ASP A 4 -21.87 -24.33 8.75
CA ASP A 4 -20.48 -24.46 8.27
C ASP A 4 -20.39 -24.45 6.74
N ASP A 5 -21.40 -25.00 6.06
CA ASP A 5 -21.55 -24.93 4.60
C ASP A 5 -21.64 -23.50 4.06
N GLU A 6 -22.36 -22.62 4.74
CA GLU A 6 -22.53 -21.22 4.34
C GLU A 6 -21.23 -20.45 4.56
N LEU A 7 -20.54 -20.72 5.67
CA LEU A 7 -19.24 -20.12 5.97
C LEU A 7 -18.15 -20.58 4.98
N TYR A 8 -18.14 -21.87 4.62
CA TYR A 8 -17.23 -22.42 3.62
C TYR A 8 -17.46 -21.81 2.24
N ARG A 9 -18.72 -21.71 1.81
CA ARG A 9 -19.10 -21.06 0.54
C ARG A 9 -18.69 -19.59 0.53
N LEU A 10 -18.92 -18.88 1.64
CA LEU A 10 -18.51 -17.49 1.78
C LEU A 10 -16.99 -17.33 1.71
N ALA A 11 -16.22 -18.23 2.34
CA ALA A 11 -14.76 -18.19 2.31
C ALA A 11 -14.20 -18.37 0.90
N ILE A 12 -14.73 -19.32 0.12
CA ILE A 12 -14.33 -19.53 -1.28
C ILE A 12 -14.72 -18.34 -2.16
N PHE A 13 -15.91 -17.78 -1.96
CA PHE A 13 -16.35 -16.59 -2.69
C PHE A 13 -15.46 -15.39 -2.38
N LEU A 14 -15.18 -15.13 -1.10
CA LEU A 14 -14.34 -14.03 -0.69
C LEU A 14 -12.89 -14.21 -1.13
N GLY A 15 -12.35 -15.44 -1.08
CA GLY A 15 -10.99 -15.74 -1.53
C GLY A 15 -10.81 -15.54 -3.03
N SER A 16 -11.77 -15.98 -3.85
CA SER A 16 -11.75 -15.74 -5.30
C SER A 16 -11.94 -14.27 -5.66
N LEU A 17 -12.82 -13.57 -4.92
CA LEU A 17 -12.99 -12.12 -5.05
C LEU A 17 -11.70 -11.37 -4.70
N ALA A 18 -11.01 -11.77 -3.63
CA ALA A 18 -9.74 -11.18 -3.21
C ALA A 18 -8.66 -11.37 -4.28
N MET A 19 -8.55 -12.56 -4.89
CA MET A 19 -7.61 -12.79 -5.99
C MET A 19 -7.88 -11.87 -7.19
N LEU A 20 -9.15 -11.64 -7.53
CA LEU A 20 -9.54 -10.70 -8.59
C LEU A 20 -9.16 -9.26 -8.23
N LEU A 21 -9.48 -8.81 -7.00
CA LEU A 21 -9.18 -7.46 -6.53
C LEU A 21 -7.68 -7.16 -6.48
N ILE A 22 -6.84 -8.14 -6.14
CA ILE A 22 -5.37 -7.98 -6.13
C ILE A 22 -4.84 -7.75 -7.55
N VAL A 23 -5.30 -8.55 -8.52
CA VAL A 23 -4.89 -8.38 -9.94
C VAL A 23 -5.38 -7.03 -10.47
N LEU A 24 -6.62 -6.65 -10.15
CA LEU A 24 -7.18 -5.35 -10.55
C LEU A 24 -6.39 -4.18 -9.96
N TYR A 25 -6.01 -4.24 -8.68
CA TYR A 25 -5.17 -3.22 -8.05
C TYR A 25 -3.85 -3.06 -8.81
N HIS A 26 -3.17 -4.17 -9.10
CA HIS A 26 -1.89 -4.13 -9.82
C HIS A 26 -2.05 -3.58 -11.25
N PHE A 27 -3.15 -3.94 -11.91
CA PHE A 27 -3.50 -3.40 -13.21
C PHE A 27 -3.72 -1.88 -13.16
N LEU A 28 -4.49 -1.39 -12.19
CA LEU A 28 -4.75 0.05 -12.03
C LEU A 28 -3.48 0.81 -11.62
N GLU A 29 -2.64 0.26 -10.75
CA GLU A 29 -1.37 0.86 -10.31
C GLU A 29 -0.40 1.06 -11.47
N ILE A 30 -0.31 0.10 -12.39
CA ILE A 30 0.58 0.19 -13.56
C ILE A 30 0.02 1.16 -14.61
N ASN A 31 -1.31 1.18 -14.80
CA ASN A 31 -1.94 2.01 -15.84
C ASN A 31 -2.28 3.43 -15.38
N ALA A 32 -2.24 3.69 -14.06
CA ALA A 32 -2.35 5.04 -13.53
C ALA A 32 -1.18 5.86 -14.08
N LYS A 33 -1.51 6.86 -14.91
CA LYS A 33 -0.57 7.92 -15.27
C LYS A 33 -0.17 8.60 -13.97
N ASP A 34 1.12 8.92 -13.82
CA ASP A 34 1.75 9.38 -12.58
C ASP A 34 1.22 10.76 -12.15
N ASP A 35 -0.04 10.82 -11.73
CA ASP A 35 -0.68 11.99 -11.16
C ASP A 35 -0.32 12.04 -9.67
N GLY A 36 0.98 12.20 -9.41
CA GLY A 36 1.55 12.41 -8.09
C GLY A 36 1.33 11.24 -7.13
N LYS A 37 2.23 10.24 -7.17
CA LYS A 37 2.44 9.27 -6.09
C LYS A 37 2.29 9.95 -4.72
N LEU A 38 1.13 9.76 -4.08
CA LEU A 38 1.01 9.92 -2.64
C LEU A 38 1.81 8.78 -2.03
N ASN A 39 3.11 9.02 -1.88
CA ASN A 39 4.06 8.14 -1.24
C ASN A 39 3.61 7.93 0.22
N ALA A 40 2.74 6.96 0.45
CA ALA A 40 2.43 6.44 1.77
C ALA A 40 3.58 5.51 2.21
N THR A 41 4.72 6.10 2.57
CA THR A 41 5.76 5.43 3.36
C THR A 41 5.75 6.05 4.76
N PRO A 42 5.14 5.41 5.78
CA PRO A 42 5.09 5.93 7.14
C PRO A 42 6.40 5.75 7.93
N ALA A 43 7.57 5.67 7.29
CA ALA A 43 8.79 5.20 7.96
C ALA A 43 10.11 5.93 7.66
N GLN A 44 10.13 7.12 7.04
CA GLN A 44 11.41 7.75 6.64
C GLN A 44 11.58 9.25 6.94
N LYS A 45 10.88 9.82 7.93
CA LYS A 45 11.18 11.19 8.39
C LYS A 45 11.33 11.37 9.89
N LEU A 46 11.78 10.33 10.59
CA LEU A 46 12.37 10.46 11.93
C LEU A 46 13.84 10.06 11.87
N GLY A 47 14.69 11.01 11.50
CA GLY A 47 16.13 10.85 11.37
C GLY A 47 16.80 12.20 11.31
N ALA A 48 16.51 13.05 12.31
CA ALA A 48 17.20 14.30 12.52
C ALA A 48 18.70 14.03 12.74
N LYS A 49 19.50 14.33 11.72
CA LYS A 49 20.93 14.58 11.92
C LYS A 49 21.15 16.09 11.78
N PRO A 50 21.33 16.84 12.88
CA PRO A 50 21.69 18.25 12.79
C PRO A 50 23.09 18.32 12.16
N MET A 51 23.16 18.85 10.93
CA MET A 51 24.43 19.18 10.29
C MET A 51 24.89 20.54 10.83
N THR A 52 26.05 20.51 11.47
CA THR A 52 26.73 21.61 12.18
C THR A 52 26.90 22.86 11.28
N PRO A 53 26.63 24.07 11.77
CA PRO A 53 26.87 25.29 10.99
C PRO A 53 28.35 25.64 11.03
N GLY A 54 29.05 25.39 9.94
CA GLY A 54 30.43 25.82 9.82
C GLY A 54 31.01 25.53 8.45
N GLN A 55 30.62 26.30 7.44
CA GLN A 55 31.45 26.72 6.30
C GLN A 55 30.80 27.95 5.62
N VAL A 56 31.01 29.14 6.19
CA VAL A 56 30.93 30.41 5.44
C VAL A 56 32.31 30.66 4.85
N LYS A 57 32.33 30.68 3.52
CA LYS A 57 33.44 30.95 2.62
C LYS A 57 33.94 32.39 2.83
N GLY A 58 35.24 32.54 3.08
CA GLY A 58 35.99 33.80 3.12
C GLY A 58 37.44 33.50 2.83
#